data_AF-A0A6B3FXE0-F1
#
_entry.id   AF-A0A6B3FXE0-F1
#
_cell.length_a   1.000
_cell.length_b   1.000
_cell.length_c   1.000
_cell.angle_alpha   90.00
_cell.angle_beta   90.00
_cell.angle_gamma   90.00
#
_symmetry.space_group_name_H-M   'P 1'
#
loop_
_entity.id
_entity.type
_entity.pdbx_description
1 polymer ?
#
loop_
_entity_poly.entity_id
_entity_poly.type
_entity_poly.pdbx_seq_one_letter_code
_entity_poly.pdbx_strand_id
1 'polypeptide(L)'
;FAGPRALWLAQLNPAWRFALRGAPGGAAGSPSPDDAEGVARLWDEGLFAERAALLGALRERDPARARELLASTWRTERAEDRLLFLDSLRAGLSEADEPFLDEALADRSRNVRSTAADLLSSLPGSALAGRMAERAASCVSLALSGEPRITVEAPHECDAGMERDGVTAKPPANRGERSWWFGQLLEAAPLATWPGRLGGRTPEELVALPVDEGWRSELHGAWCRAAVRQQDAGWSRALLGAPGSPVAEGPGAVSLAERARLLGALPTGERADWVAGFIAAHGLSDSFQLLATCAAPWTGPLGAAVVDALTTARRAGGYPWSYSGIMGLAERCLDPAEATRLAALTRPEPPVLDPPANSTTAYWTDAFERLTGTLRLREAMHAELTRAPV
;
A
#
# COMPACT_ATOMS: atom_id res chain seq x y z
N PHE A 1 18.28 -19.89 10.05
CA PHE A 1 17.38 -20.29 8.96
C PHE A 1 18.16 -21.03 7.90
N ALA A 2 17.67 -22.19 7.46
CA ALA A 2 18.30 -22.94 6.36
C ALA A 2 17.91 -22.28 5.03
N GLY A 3 18.87 -22.09 4.12
CA GLY A 3 18.61 -21.44 2.82
C GLY A 3 17.76 -22.29 1.88
N PRO A 4 17.32 -21.75 0.72
CA PRO A 4 16.41 -22.43 -0.22
C PRO A 4 16.85 -23.84 -0.64
N ARG A 5 18.16 -24.09 -0.77
CA ARG A 5 18.71 -25.42 -1.12
C ARG A 5 18.51 -26.46 -0.02
N ALA A 6 18.57 -26.06 1.26
CA ALA A 6 18.35 -26.96 2.38
C ALA A 6 16.87 -27.34 2.52
N LEU A 7 15.96 -26.41 2.21
CA LEU A 7 14.53 -26.68 2.13
C LEU A 7 14.21 -27.63 0.97
N TRP A 8 14.82 -27.43 -0.21
CA TRP A 8 14.70 -28.37 -1.33
C TRP A 8 15.18 -29.79 -0.98
N LEU A 9 16.33 -29.93 -0.30
CA LEU A 9 16.81 -31.24 0.16
C LEU A 9 15.87 -31.90 1.18
N ALA A 10 15.27 -31.10 2.08
CA ALA A 10 14.32 -31.61 3.07
C ALA A 10 13.01 -32.13 2.43
N GLN A 11 12.63 -31.64 1.24
CA GLN A 11 11.48 -32.19 0.48
C GLN A 11 11.75 -33.61 -0.06
N LEU A 12 13.01 -33.97 -0.28
CA LEU A 12 13.41 -35.26 -0.84
C LEU A 12 13.66 -36.35 0.22
N ASN A 13 13.71 -35.98 1.51
CA ASN A 13 13.99 -36.90 2.60
C ASN A 13 12.89 -36.86 3.68
N PRO A 14 12.07 -37.91 3.84
CA PRO A 14 10.99 -37.96 4.84
C PRO A 14 11.46 -37.70 6.28
N ALA A 15 12.69 -38.11 6.63
CA ALA A 15 13.25 -37.90 7.97
C ALA A 15 13.54 -36.43 8.28
N TRP A 16 13.59 -35.57 7.26
CA TRP A 16 13.90 -34.14 7.38
C TRP A 16 12.68 -33.25 7.23
N ARG A 17 11.46 -33.81 7.21
CA ARG A 17 10.21 -33.04 7.12
C ARG A 17 10.06 -31.99 8.23
N PHE A 18 10.68 -32.20 9.40
CA PHE A 18 10.70 -31.19 10.47
C PHE A 18 11.31 -29.85 10.00
N ALA A 19 12.26 -29.87 9.06
CA ALA A 19 12.87 -28.66 8.51
C ALA A 19 11.93 -27.86 7.59
N LEU A 20 10.80 -28.45 7.19
CA LEU A 20 9.78 -27.83 6.34
C LEU A 20 8.64 -27.17 7.13
N ARG A 21 8.47 -27.48 8.43
CA ARG A 21 7.35 -27.05 9.30
C ARG A 21 7.26 -25.53 9.55
N GLY A 22 8.13 -24.72 8.96
CA GLY A 22 8.09 -23.25 9.08
C GLY A 22 8.64 -22.53 7.86
N ALA A 23 8.78 -23.24 6.73
CA ALA A 23 9.31 -22.68 5.51
C ALA A 23 8.19 -21.99 4.70
N PRO A 24 8.42 -20.79 4.13
CA PRO A 24 7.48 -20.20 3.18
C PRO A 24 7.30 -21.15 1.98
N GLY A 25 6.06 -21.53 1.68
CA GLY A 25 5.74 -22.54 0.67
C GLY A 25 5.89 -24.00 1.13
N GLY A 26 6.17 -24.24 2.42
CA GLY A 26 6.15 -25.55 3.08
C GLY A 26 4.73 -26.09 3.24
N ALA A 27 3.97 -26.18 2.16
CA ALA A 27 2.61 -26.76 2.12
C ALA A 27 2.61 -28.28 2.39
N ALA A 28 3.78 -28.90 2.58
CA ALA A 28 3.92 -30.31 2.92
C ALA A 28 3.48 -30.58 4.37
N GLY A 29 2.19 -30.42 4.67
CA GLY A 29 1.60 -30.74 5.98
C GLY A 29 0.49 -29.82 6.46
N SER A 30 0.16 -28.73 5.75
CA SER A 30 -1.00 -27.92 6.12
C SER A 30 -2.28 -28.65 5.71
N PRO A 31 -3.25 -28.85 6.62
CA PRO A 31 -4.51 -29.49 6.28
C PRO A 31 -5.25 -28.68 5.22
N SER A 32 -6.10 -29.35 4.44
CA SER A 32 -7.08 -28.63 3.63
C SER A 32 -7.95 -27.79 4.57
N PRO A 33 -8.35 -26.55 4.20
CA PRO A 33 -9.33 -25.77 4.96
C PRO A 33 -10.64 -26.52 5.24
N ASP A 34 -11.00 -27.49 4.39
CA ASP A 34 -12.19 -28.33 4.55
C ASP A 34 -11.98 -29.53 5.50
N ASP A 35 -10.72 -29.87 5.81
CA ASP A 35 -10.36 -30.96 6.74
C ASP A 35 -10.44 -30.46 8.19
N ALA A 36 -11.63 -30.58 8.79
CA ALA A 36 -11.87 -30.03 10.11
C ALA A 36 -11.02 -30.64 11.22
N GLU A 37 -10.73 -31.93 11.13
CA GLU A 37 -9.90 -32.61 12.13
C GLU A 37 -8.43 -32.21 11.98
N GLY A 38 -7.93 -32.14 10.73
CA GLY A 38 -6.59 -31.65 10.45
C GLY A 38 -6.38 -30.21 10.88
N VAL A 39 -7.35 -29.33 10.62
CA VAL A 39 -7.34 -27.92 11.05
C VAL A 39 -7.27 -27.81 12.57
N ALA A 40 -8.12 -28.53 13.30
CA ALA A 40 -8.11 -28.51 14.77
C ALA A 40 -6.77 -29.02 15.32
N ARG A 41 -6.26 -30.14 14.80
CA ARG A 41 -4.98 -30.72 15.23
C ARG A 41 -3.80 -29.78 14.98
N LEU A 42 -3.74 -29.15 13.81
CA LEU A 42 -2.67 -28.19 13.50
C LEU A 42 -2.80 -26.93 14.38
N TRP A 43 -4.02 -26.50 14.70
CA TRP A 43 -4.22 -25.35 15.59
C TRP A 43 -3.73 -25.63 17.02
N ASP A 44 -4.03 -26.81 17.55
CA ASP A 44 -3.71 -27.19 18.93
C ASP A 44 -2.23 -27.59 19.11
N GLU A 45 -1.63 -28.27 18.14
CA GLU A 45 -0.29 -28.85 18.24
C GLU A 45 0.77 -28.13 17.39
N GLY A 46 0.34 -27.24 16.50
CA GLY A 46 1.19 -26.59 15.51
C GLY A 46 2.12 -25.54 16.11
N LEU A 47 3.25 -25.33 15.45
CA LEU A 47 4.12 -24.21 15.73
C LEU A 47 3.40 -22.90 15.40
N PHE A 48 3.81 -21.80 16.03
CA PHE A 48 3.26 -20.47 15.77
C PHE A 48 3.17 -20.14 14.25
N ALA A 49 4.24 -20.42 13.50
CA ALA A 49 4.27 -20.17 12.05
C ALA A 49 3.26 -21.03 11.27
N GLU A 50 3.01 -22.27 11.69
CA GLU A 50 2.01 -23.17 11.08
C GLU A 50 0.60 -22.66 11.37
N ARG A 51 0.35 -22.24 12.62
CA ARG A 51 -0.92 -21.65 13.05
C ARG A 51 -1.23 -20.35 12.31
N ALA A 52 -0.23 -19.48 12.14
CA ALA A 52 -0.38 -18.23 11.40
C ALA A 52 -0.64 -18.47 9.90
N ALA A 53 0.06 -19.43 9.28
CA ALA A 53 -0.19 -19.83 7.90
C ALA A 53 -1.60 -20.43 7.72
N LEU A 54 -2.04 -21.27 8.66
CA LEU A 54 -3.39 -21.83 8.68
C LEU A 54 -4.46 -20.73 8.79
N LEU A 55 -4.29 -19.78 9.71
CA LEU A 55 -5.22 -18.65 9.82
C LEU A 55 -5.27 -17.84 8.52
N GLY A 56 -4.13 -17.54 7.91
CA GLY A 56 -4.09 -16.85 6.61
C GLY A 56 -4.89 -17.60 5.54
N ALA A 57 -4.67 -18.91 5.41
CA ALA A 57 -5.38 -19.76 4.45
C ALA A 57 -6.89 -19.86 4.74
N LEU A 58 -7.28 -19.90 6.02
CA LEU A 58 -8.69 -19.87 6.42
C LEU A 58 -9.31 -18.50 6.15
N ARG A 59 -8.62 -17.40 6.41
CA ARG A 59 -9.13 -16.04 6.14
C ARG A 59 -9.45 -15.81 4.66
N GLU A 60 -8.70 -16.42 3.74
CA GLU A 60 -8.98 -16.33 2.30
C GLU A 60 -10.24 -17.12 1.88
N ARG A 61 -10.61 -18.19 2.59
CA ARG A 61 -11.69 -19.11 2.19
C ARG A 61 -12.94 -19.02 3.05
N ASP A 62 -12.76 -19.02 4.37
CA ASP A 62 -13.80 -18.96 5.39
C ASP A 62 -13.36 -18.02 6.53
N PRO A 63 -13.55 -16.69 6.33
CA PRO A 63 -13.26 -15.66 7.32
C PRO A 63 -13.88 -15.93 8.70
N ALA A 64 -15.09 -16.51 8.74
CA ALA A 64 -15.83 -16.76 9.97
C ALA A 64 -15.18 -17.87 10.79
N ARG A 65 -14.83 -18.98 10.13
CA ARG A 65 -14.15 -20.10 10.78
C ARG A 65 -12.77 -19.73 11.31
N ALA A 66 -12.02 -18.91 10.58
CA ALA A 66 -10.75 -18.37 11.07
C ALA A 66 -10.92 -17.57 12.37
N ARG A 67 -11.95 -16.71 12.43
CA ARG A 67 -12.28 -15.93 13.63
C ARG A 67 -12.70 -16.81 14.79
N GLU A 68 -13.55 -17.81 14.56
CA GLU A 68 -13.97 -18.77 15.59
C GLU A 68 -12.79 -19.55 16.17
N LEU A 69 -11.88 -20.00 15.30
CA LEU A 69 -10.67 -20.70 15.69
C LEU A 69 -9.77 -19.82 16.56
N LEU A 70 -9.54 -18.57 16.15
CA LEU A 70 -8.76 -17.62 16.94
C LEU A 70 -9.42 -17.28 18.28
N ALA A 71 -10.73 -17.05 18.28
CA ALA A 71 -11.49 -16.74 19.50
C ALA A 71 -11.40 -17.89 20.53
N SER A 72 -11.34 -19.15 20.07
CA SER A 72 -11.30 -20.33 20.94
C SER A 72 -10.08 -20.37 21.88
N THR A 73 -8.93 -19.84 21.45
CA THR A 73 -7.69 -19.84 22.26
C THR A 73 -7.24 -18.44 22.68
N TRP A 74 -7.95 -17.39 22.27
CA TRP A 74 -7.55 -15.99 22.45
C TRP A 74 -7.12 -15.64 23.88
N ARG A 75 -7.82 -16.14 24.89
CA ARG A 75 -7.52 -15.83 26.30
C ARG A 75 -6.27 -16.53 26.84
N THR A 76 -5.83 -17.62 26.20
CA THR A 76 -4.65 -18.40 26.61
C THR A 76 -3.39 -18.02 25.84
N GLU A 77 -3.54 -17.35 24.69
CA GLU A 77 -2.40 -16.89 23.89
C GLU A 77 -1.56 -15.82 24.61
N ARG A 78 -0.27 -15.79 24.30
CA ARG A 78 0.64 -14.73 24.77
C ARG A 78 0.34 -13.42 24.04
N ALA A 79 0.71 -12.29 24.64
CA ALA A 79 0.45 -10.97 24.06
C ALA A 79 1.07 -10.77 22.66
N GLU A 80 2.27 -11.32 22.43
CA GLU A 80 2.97 -11.27 21.15
C GLU A 80 2.25 -12.11 20.08
N ASP A 81 1.84 -13.33 20.43
CA ASP A 81 1.10 -14.21 19.51
C ASP A 81 -0.26 -13.61 19.15
N ARG A 82 -0.98 -13.06 20.14
CA ARG A 82 -2.25 -12.35 19.94
C ARG A 82 -2.12 -11.19 18.97
N LEU A 83 -1.06 -10.39 19.10
CA LEU A 83 -0.80 -9.28 18.19
C LEU A 83 -0.67 -9.77 16.74
N LEU A 84 0.11 -10.82 16.52
CA LEU A 84 0.36 -11.36 15.19
C LEU A 84 -0.85 -12.09 14.61
N PHE A 85 -1.60 -12.84 15.42
CA PHE A 85 -2.84 -13.46 14.97
C PHE A 85 -3.93 -12.43 14.68
N LEU A 86 -4.03 -11.37 15.49
CA LEU A 86 -4.97 -10.28 15.25
C LEU A 86 -4.68 -9.57 13.92
N ASP A 87 -3.41 -9.34 13.61
CA ASP A 87 -2.99 -8.72 12.34
C ASP A 87 -3.40 -9.56 11.11
N SER A 88 -3.53 -10.88 11.25
CA SER A 88 -4.01 -11.76 10.17
C SER A 88 -5.46 -11.46 9.73
N LEU A 89 -6.27 -10.82 10.57
CA LEU A 89 -7.66 -10.47 10.23
C LEU A 89 -7.75 -9.39 9.14
N ARG A 90 -6.66 -8.66 8.85
CA ARG A 90 -6.62 -7.68 7.74
C ARG A 90 -7.06 -8.31 6.42
N ALA A 91 -6.64 -9.54 6.15
CA ALA A 91 -7.10 -10.29 4.99
C ALA A 91 -8.59 -10.65 5.17
N GLY A 92 -9.44 -10.19 4.26
CA GLY A 92 -10.88 -10.45 4.30
C GLY A 92 -11.62 -9.76 5.46
N LEU A 93 -11.04 -8.69 6.04
CA LEU A 93 -11.65 -7.93 7.13
C LEU A 93 -13.08 -7.52 6.79
N SER A 94 -14.02 -7.77 7.70
CA SER A 94 -15.44 -7.49 7.47
C SER A 94 -16.14 -7.04 8.76
N GLU A 95 -17.34 -6.45 8.64
CA GLU A 95 -18.17 -6.07 9.79
C GLU A 95 -18.48 -7.24 10.72
N ALA A 96 -18.48 -8.47 10.23
CA ALA A 96 -18.68 -9.65 11.07
C ALA A 96 -17.54 -9.86 12.09
N ASP A 97 -16.36 -9.27 11.86
CA ASP A 97 -15.21 -9.36 12.75
C ASP A 97 -15.32 -8.38 13.94
N GLU A 98 -16.20 -7.38 13.87
CA GLU A 98 -16.35 -6.33 14.88
C GLU A 98 -16.52 -6.87 16.32
N PRO A 99 -17.42 -7.83 16.62
CA PRO A 99 -17.60 -8.30 17.99
C PRO A 99 -16.32 -8.89 18.62
N PHE A 100 -15.49 -9.55 17.82
CA PHE A 100 -14.21 -10.09 18.29
C PHE A 100 -13.16 -8.99 18.46
N LEU A 101 -13.12 -8.02 17.54
CA LEU A 101 -12.22 -6.88 17.62
C LEU A 101 -12.55 -5.98 18.82
N ASP A 102 -13.83 -5.83 19.18
CA ASP A 102 -14.25 -5.13 20.39
C ASP A 102 -13.78 -5.84 21.67
N GLU A 103 -13.79 -7.18 21.72
CA GLU A 103 -13.15 -7.92 22.82
C GLU A 103 -11.63 -7.65 22.85
N ALA A 104 -10.98 -7.65 21.68
CA ALA A 104 -9.53 -7.35 21.57
C ALA A 104 -9.18 -5.89 21.92
N LEU A 105 -10.11 -4.95 21.76
CA LEU A 105 -9.95 -3.56 22.16
C LEU A 105 -9.86 -3.39 23.68
N ALA A 106 -10.42 -4.33 24.46
CA ALA A 106 -10.31 -4.38 25.91
C ALA A 106 -9.04 -5.11 26.40
N ASP A 107 -8.13 -5.50 25.51
CA ASP A 107 -6.97 -6.30 25.87
C ASP A 107 -6.00 -5.60 26.83
N ARG A 108 -5.33 -6.36 27.71
CA ARG A 108 -4.31 -5.81 28.63
C ARG A 108 -3.08 -5.22 27.91
N SER A 109 -2.71 -5.76 26.75
CA SER A 109 -1.56 -5.31 25.96
C SER A 109 -1.92 -4.09 25.12
N ARG A 110 -1.16 -3.01 25.28
CA ARG A 110 -1.33 -1.79 24.49
C ARG A 110 -1.24 -2.03 22.99
N ASN A 111 -0.31 -2.89 22.55
CA ASN A 111 -0.11 -3.15 21.11
C ASN A 111 -1.29 -3.94 20.52
N VAL A 112 -1.89 -4.85 21.29
CA VAL A 112 -3.08 -5.59 20.88
C VAL A 112 -4.27 -4.64 20.75
N ARG A 113 -4.49 -3.77 21.75
CA ARG A 113 -5.55 -2.73 21.68
C ARG A 113 -5.38 -1.80 20.49
N SER A 114 -4.17 -1.31 20.25
CA SER A 114 -3.87 -0.44 19.11
C SER A 114 -4.19 -1.13 17.78
N THR A 115 -3.82 -2.40 17.64
CA THR A 115 -4.10 -3.17 16.42
C THR A 115 -5.60 -3.43 16.25
N ALA A 116 -6.32 -3.72 17.35
CA ALA A 116 -7.77 -3.87 17.33
C ALA A 116 -8.45 -2.56 16.90
N ALA A 117 -8.05 -1.42 17.48
CA ALA A 117 -8.55 -0.10 17.10
C ALA A 117 -8.25 0.24 15.64
N ASP A 118 -7.06 -0.11 15.14
CA ASP A 118 -6.68 0.07 13.74
C ASP A 118 -7.56 -0.72 12.78
N LEU A 119 -7.88 -1.97 13.13
CA LEU A 119 -8.77 -2.84 12.34
C LEU A 119 -10.22 -2.32 12.39
N LEU A 120 -10.73 -1.97 13.57
CA LEU A 120 -12.06 -1.36 13.72
C LEU A 120 -12.17 -0.05 12.94
N SER A 121 -11.14 0.80 12.96
CA SER A 121 -11.09 2.04 12.17
C SER A 121 -11.02 1.81 10.66
N SER A 122 -10.71 0.57 10.23
CA SER A 122 -10.76 0.16 8.82
C SER A 122 -12.15 -0.32 8.41
N LEU A 123 -13.08 -0.45 9.36
CA LEU A 123 -14.50 -0.76 9.16
C LEU A 123 -15.32 0.51 9.39
N PRO A 124 -15.72 1.25 8.34
CA PRO A 124 -16.44 2.51 8.48
C PRO A 124 -17.79 2.38 9.21
N GLY A 125 -18.38 1.18 9.21
CA GLY A 125 -19.62 0.88 9.91
C GLY A 125 -19.47 0.57 11.40
N SER A 126 -18.23 0.38 11.89
CA SER A 126 -18.01 -0.03 13.27
C SER A 126 -18.39 1.05 14.28
N ALA A 127 -18.79 0.62 15.47
CA ALA A 127 -19.11 1.48 16.60
C ALA A 127 -17.91 2.33 17.01
N LEU A 128 -16.67 1.81 16.92
CA LEU A 128 -15.46 2.60 17.17
C LEU A 128 -15.31 3.72 16.13
N ALA A 129 -15.45 3.40 14.84
CA ALA A 129 -15.35 4.40 13.78
C ALA A 129 -16.42 5.50 13.91
N GLY A 130 -17.64 5.13 14.33
CA GLY A 130 -18.70 6.10 14.67
C GLY A 130 -18.31 7.03 15.83
N ARG A 131 -17.77 6.49 16.92
CA ARG A 131 -17.27 7.32 18.05
C ARG A 131 -16.08 8.20 17.64
N MET A 132 -15.24 7.76 16.70
CA MET A 132 -14.15 8.57 16.15
C MET A 132 -14.68 9.69 15.25
N ALA A 133 -15.69 9.42 14.42
CA ALA A 133 -16.38 10.44 13.63
C ALA A 133 -16.98 11.54 14.51
N GLU A 134 -17.68 11.19 15.60
CA GLU A 134 -18.26 12.18 16.51
C GLU A 134 -17.19 13.10 17.12
N ARG A 135 -16.10 12.52 17.62
CA ARG A 135 -14.98 13.28 18.19
C ARG A 135 -14.30 14.14 17.13
N ALA A 136 -13.98 13.59 15.96
CA ALA A 136 -13.33 14.32 14.88
C ALA A 136 -14.21 15.45 14.32
N ALA A 137 -15.52 15.23 14.20
CA ALA A 137 -16.48 16.24 13.77
C ALA A 137 -16.60 17.39 14.78
N SER A 138 -16.41 17.14 16.08
CA SER A 138 -16.34 18.20 17.09
C SER A 138 -15.12 19.11 16.92
N CYS A 139 -14.02 18.57 16.38
CA CYS A 139 -12.77 19.32 16.16
C CYS A 139 -12.76 20.11 14.86
N VAL A 140 -13.58 19.75 13.87
CA VAL A 140 -13.55 20.35 12.54
C VAL A 140 -14.89 21.00 12.22
N SER A 141 -14.85 22.27 11.85
CA SER A 141 -16.02 23.06 11.49
C SER A 141 -15.78 23.83 10.20
N LEU A 142 -16.87 24.29 9.57
CA LEU A 142 -16.82 25.13 8.39
C LEU A 142 -17.24 26.55 8.78
N ALA A 143 -16.30 27.48 8.75
CA ALA A 143 -16.60 28.90 8.87
C ALA A 143 -17.16 29.41 7.53
N LEU A 144 -18.32 30.07 7.59
CA LEU A 144 -19.01 30.66 6.43
C LEU A 144 -18.99 32.20 6.44
N SER A 145 -18.35 32.81 7.43
CA SER A 145 -18.15 34.26 7.49
C SER A 145 -17.06 34.68 6.52
N GLY A 146 -17.43 34.93 5.26
CA GLY A 146 -16.52 35.27 4.17
C GLY A 146 -16.29 34.09 3.23
N GLU A 147 -15.05 33.91 2.77
CA GLU A 147 -14.68 32.71 1.99
C GLU A 147 -14.78 31.46 2.88
N PRO A 148 -15.49 30.39 2.43
CA PRO A 148 -15.61 29.17 3.22
C PRO A 148 -14.25 28.58 3.60
N ARG A 149 -14.04 28.32 4.90
CA ARG A 149 -12.77 27.83 5.46
C ARG A 149 -13.01 26.75 6.49
N ILE A 150 -12.14 25.75 6.51
CA ILE A 150 -12.10 24.74 7.55
C ILE A 150 -11.40 25.33 8.78
N THR A 151 -12.15 25.39 9.89
CA THR A 151 -11.67 25.79 11.20
C THR A 151 -11.42 24.57 12.09
N VAL A 152 -10.32 24.58 12.83
CA VAL A 152 -9.89 23.43 13.66
C VAL A 152 -9.76 23.80 15.14
N GLU A 153 -10.55 23.14 15.98
CA GLU A 153 -10.40 23.14 17.44
C GLU A 153 -9.93 21.75 17.88
N ALA A 154 -8.61 21.56 17.94
CA ALA A 154 -8.04 20.27 18.33
C ALA A 154 -8.31 19.95 19.81
N PRO A 155 -8.36 18.66 20.20
CA PRO A 155 -8.60 18.27 21.59
C PRO A 155 -7.62 18.93 22.56
N HIS A 156 -8.10 19.30 23.75
CA HIS A 156 -7.29 19.88 24.82
C HIS A 156 -6.62 18.81 25.70
N GLU A 157 -7.18 17.60 25.72
CA GLU A 157 -6.66 16.45 26.45
C GLU A 157 -6.97 15.16 25.69
N CYS A 158 -6.25 14.09 26.04
CA CYS A 158 -6.60 12.72 25.65
C CYS A 158 -7.29 12.05 26.84
N ASP A 159 -8.62 11.93 26.78
CA ASP A 159 -9.39 11.31 27.86
C ASP A 159 -9.27 9.78 27.88
N ALA A 160 -9.73 9.15 28.98
CA ALA A 160 -9.68 7.70 29.14
C ALA A 160 -10.51 6.94 28.08
N GLY A 161 -11.54 7.56 27.52
CA GLY A 161 -12.34 7.00 26.43
C GLY A 161 -11.59 6.99 25.10
N MET A 162 -10.80 8.03 24.83
CA MET A 162 -9.90 8.11 23.68
C MET A 162 -8.81 7.04 23.79
N GLU A 163 -8.17 6.90 24.96
CA GLU A 163 -7.16 5.86 25.17
C GLU A 163 -7.73 4.44 25.03
N ARG A 164 -8.96 4.22 25.53
CA ARG A 164 -9.67 2.95 25.35
C ARG A 164 -9.96 2.66 23.87
N ASP A 165 -10.33 3.69 23.11
CA ASP A 165 -10.61 3.57 21.67
C ASP A 165 -9.32 3.58 20.82
N GLY A 166 -8.14 3.43 21.43
CA GLY A 166 -6.86 3.23 20.74
C GLY A 166 -6.05 4.50 20.48
N VAL A 167 -6.50 5.67 20.91
CA VAL A 167 -5.73 6.91 20.79
C VAL A 167 -4.52 6.84 21.72
N THR A 168 -3.33 7.03 21.16
CA THR A 168 -2.11 7.09 21.97
C THR A 168 -1.96 8.48 22.57
N ALA A 169 -1.94 8.57 23.91
CA ALA A 169 -1.81 9.84 24.61
C ALA A 169 -0.45 10.53 24.36
N LYS A 170 0.67 9.78 24.44
CA LYS A 170 2.01 10.37 24.32
C LYS A 170 2.45 10.53 22.86
N PRO A 171 2.73 11.75 22.37
CA PRO A 171 3.20 11.96 21.02
C PRO A 171 4.65 11.49 20.82
N PRO A 172 5.06 11.22 19.56
CA PRO A 172 6.47 11.14 19.18
C PRO A 172 7.23 12.43 19.48
N ALA A 173 8.56 12.35 19.54
CA ALA A 173 9.41 13.53 19.70
C ALA A 173 9.13 14.57 18.58
N ASN A 174 9.18 15.85 18.93
CA ASN A 174 8.95 16.99 18.03
C ASN A 174 7.52 17.12 17.46
N ARG A 175 6.51 16.49 18.08
CA ARG A 175 5.11 16.67 17.71
C ARG A 175 4.30 17.22 18.89
N GLY A 176 3.50 18.25 18.63
CA GLY A 176 2.60 18.82 19.63
C GLY A 176 1.47 17.85 19.97
N GLU A 177 1.13 17.75 21.26
CA GLU A 177 0.11 16.83 21.77
C GLU A 177 -1.26 17.02 21.10
N ARG A 178 -1.73 18.28 20.98
CA ARG A 178 -3.02 18.59 20.36
C ARG A 178 -3.09 18.14 18.89
N SER A 179 -2.03 18.39 18.12
CA SER A 179 -1.93 17.96 16.72
C SER A 179 -1.85 16.43 16.60
N TRP A 180 -1.17 15.78 17.53
CA TRP A 180 -1.08 14.32 17.59
C TRP A 180 -2.43 13.64 17.88
N TRP A 181 -3.20 14.14 18.84
CA TRP A 181 -4.54 13.60 19.12
C TRP A 181 -5.51 13.89 17.99
N PHE A 182 -5.51 15.13 17.47
CA PHE A 182 -6.32 15.52 16.33
C PHE A 182 -6.09 14.62 15.11
N GLY A 183 -4.83 14.39 14.74
CA GLY A 183 -4.48 13.54 13.60
C GLY A 183 -4.95 12.09 13.75
N GLN A 184 -4.90 11.53 14.95
CA GLN A 184 -5.39 10.18 15.24
C GLN A 184 -6.93 10.09 15.13
N LEU A 185 -7.65 11.08 15.66
CA LEU A 185 -9.11 11.13 15.56
C LEU A 185 -9.58 11.24 14.10
N LEU A 186 -8.95 12.10 13.31
CA LEU A 186 -9.29 12.27 11.89
C LEU A 186 -8.97 11.02 11.07
N GLU A 187 -7.84 10.37 11.36
CA GLU A 187 -7.42 9.14 10.67
C GLU A 187 -8.37 7.97 10.94
N ALA A 188 -8.92 7.89 12.16
CA ALA A 188 -9.83 6.83 12.58
C ALA A 188 -11.29 7.10 12.20
N ALA A 189 -11.63 8.31 11.74
CA ALA A 189 -12.98 8.67 11.33
C ALA A 189 -13.31 8.18 9.90
N PRO A 190 -14.51 7.61 9.67
CA PRO A 190 -15.05 7.35 8.35
C PRO A 190 -14.99 8.58 7.44
N LEU A 191 -14.45 8.44 6.24
CA LEU A 191 -14.34 9.55 5.29
C LEU A 191 -15.70 10.09 4.83
N ALA A 192 -16.73 9.25 4.86
CA ALA A 192 -18.12 9.62 4.59
C ALA A 192 -18.68 10.68 5.56
N THR A 193 -18.03 10.91 6.70
CA THR A 193 -18.41 11.94 7.69
C THR A 193 -18.26 13.35 7.11
N TRP A 194 -17.21 13.59 6.31
CA TRP A 194 -16.78 14.93 5.96
C TRP A 194 -17.69 15.68 4.98
N PRO A 195 -18.22 15.05 3.90
CA PRO A 195 -19.17 15.71 3.00
C PRO A 195 -20.36 16.30 3.75
N GLY A 196 -21.01 15.52 4.62
CA GLY A 196 -22.13 16.00 5.43
C GLY A 196 -21.71 17.08 6.43
N ARG A 197 -20.61 16.87 7.15
CA ARG A 197 -20.10 17.80 8.17
C ARG A 197 -19.70 19.16 7.59
N LEU A 198 -19.19 19.18 6.36
CA LEU A 198 -18.61 20.35 5.72
C LEU A 198 -19.48 20.83 4.53
N GLY A 199 -20.81 20.70 4.66
CA GLY A 199 -21.78 21.40 3.83
C GLY A 199 -22.10 20.75 2.47
N GLY A 200 -22.10 19.42 2.40
CA GLY A 200 -22.50 18.63 1.23
C GLY A 200 -21.48 18.63 0.09
N ARG A 201 -20.23 18.98 0.36
CA ARG A 201 -19.15 19.10 -0.64
C ARG A 201 -18.58 17.75 -1.04
N THR A 202 -18.12 17.67 -2.27
CA THR A 202 -17.32 16.56 -2.81
C THR A 202 -15.93 16.51 -2.17
N PRO A 203 -15.24 15.35 -2.16
CA PRO A 203 -13.87 15.25 -1.65
C PRO A 203 -12.91 16.28 -2.28
N GLU A 204 -13.03 16.54 -3.57
CA GLU A 204 -12.22 17.52 -4.31
C GLU A 204 -12.45 18.94 -3.78
N GLU A 205 -13.70 19.34 -3.58
CA GLU A 205 -14.06 20.63 -3.00
C GLU A 205 -13.54 20.75 -1.56
N LEU A 206 -13.61 19.68 -0.77
CA LEU A 206 -13.13 19.66 0.61
C LEU A 206 -11.62 19.84 0.71
N VAL A 207 -10.85 19.13 -0.12
CA VAL A 207 -9.38 19.24 -0.18
C VAL A 207 -8.93 20.63 -0.68
N ALA A 208 -9.75 21.26 -1.52
CA ALA A 208 -9.50 22.62 -2.02
C ALA A 208 -9.81 23.72 -0.99
N LEU A 209 -10.60 23.44 0.05
CA LEU A 209 -10.92 24.45 1.06
C LEU A 209 -9.65 24.96 1.76
N PRO A 210 -9.55 26.28 2.00
CA PRO A 210 -8.58 26.82 2.93
C PRO A 210 -8.78 26.20 4.33
N VAL A 211 -7.68 25.91 5.01
CA VAL A 211 -7.66 25.41 6.39
C VAL A 211 -6.94 26.42 7.27
N ASP A 212 -7.35 26.56 8.52
CA ASP A 212 -6.64 27.37 9.52
C ASP A 212 -5.12 27.12 9.51
N GLU A 213 -4.37 28.19 9.79
CA GLU A 213 -2.91 28.17 9.78
C GLU A 213 -2.37 27.10 10.73
N GLY A 214 -1.38 26.33 10.26
CA GLY A 214 -0.78 25.23 11.02
C GLY A 214 -1.53 23.89 10.98
N TRP A 215 -2.80 23.85 10.53
CA TRP A 215 -3.61 22.63 10.58
C TRP A 215 -3.71 21.85 9.27
N ARG A 216 -3.49 22.50 8.13
CA ARG A 216 -3.63 21.88 6.80
C ARG A 216 -2.84 20.58 6.66
N SER A 217 -1.59 20.57 7.09
CA SER A 217 -0.70 19.40 7.03
C SER A 217 -1.28 18.21 7.80
N GLU A 218 -1.74 18.46 9.02
CA GLU A 218 -2.23 17.38 9.88
C GLU A 218 -3.57 16.84 9.36
N LEU A 219 -4.46 17.74 8.95
CA LEU A 219 -5.78 17.39 8.41
C LEU A 219 -5.67 16.59 7.11
N HIS A 220 -4.88 17.06 6.13
CA HIS A 220 -4.69 16.34 4.87
C HIS A 220 -3.93 15.04 5.08
N GLY A 221 -2.91 15.03 5.94
CA GLY A 221 -2.18 13.81 6.26
C GLY A 221 -3.08 12.74 6.89
N ALA A 222 -3.98 13.14 7.80
CA ALA A 222 -4.95 12.23 8.41
C ALA A 222 -5.98 11.71 7.38
N TRP A 223 -6.49 12.58 6.50
CA TRP A 223 -7.34 12.16 5.38
C TRP A 223 -6.63 11.20 4.42
N CYS A 224 -5.34 11.40 4.14
CA CYS A 224 -4.56 10.47 3.33
C CYS A 224 -4.49 9.08 3.99
N ARG A 225 -4.18 9.03 5.28
CA ARG A 225 -4.11 7.75 6.02
C ARG A 225 -5.48 7.07 6.09
N ALA A 226 -6.56 7.83 6.31
CA ALA A 226 -7.93 7.32 6.29
C ALA A 226 -8.32 6.79 4.90
N ALA A 227 -7.98 7.49 3.81
CA ALA A 227 -8.27 7.07 2.43
C ALA A 227 -7.56 5.77 2.07
N VAL A 228 -6.30 5.63 2.45
CA VAL A 228 -5.54 4.38 2.27
C VAL A 228 -6.16 3.26 3.11
N ARG A 229 -6.52 3.53 4.37
CA ARG A 229 -7.09 2.52 5.27
C ARG A 229 -8.44 2.00 4.78
N GLN A 230 -9.31 2.90 4.34
CA GLN A 230 -10.67 2.59 3.88
C GLN A 230 -10.71 2.18 2.39
N GLN A 231 -9.57 2.21 1.69
CA GLN A 231 -9.46 1.98 0.25
C GLN A 231 -10.43 2.86 -0.57
N ASP A 232 -10.58 4.12 -0.16
CA ASP A 232 -11.53 5.06 -0.78
C ASP A 232 -10.90 5.73 -2.01
N ALA A 233 -11.36 5.33 -3.20
CA ALA A 233 -10.85 5.84 -4.46
C ALA A 233 -11.24 7.31 -4.72
N GLY A 234 -12.39 7.77 -4.22
CA GLY A 234 -12.85 9.15 -4.39
C GLY A 234 -11.95 10.13 -3.65
N TRP A 235 -11.72 9.85 -2.36
CA TRP A 235 -10.81 10.64 -1.54
C TRP A 235 -9.36 10.53 -2.00
N SER A 236 -8.93 9.34 -2.43
CA SER A 236 -7.58 9.16 -2.96
C SER A 236 -7.32 10.03 -4.19
N ARG A 237 -8.29 10.13 -5.11
CA ARG A 237 -8.21 11.01 -6.29
C ARG A 237 -8.12 12.48 -5.89
N ALA A 238 -9.02 12.93 -5.00
CA ALA A 238 -9.03 14.31 -4.52
C ALA A 238 -7.72 14.72 -3.85
N LEU A 239 -7.16 13.85 -3.00
CA LEU A 239 -5.91 14.09 -2.27
C LEU A 239 -4.66 13.99 -3.17
N LEU A 240 -4.66 13.12 -4.18
CA LEU A 240 -3.58 13.04 -5.17
C LEU A 240 -3.52 14.31 -6.04
N GLY A 241 -4.68 14.83 -6.43
CA GLY A 241 -4.80 15.95 -7.36
C GLY A 241 -4.31 15.61 -8.77
N ALA A 242 -3.98 16.64 -9.54
CA ALA A 242 -3.49 16.47 -10.90
C ALA A 242 -2.07 15.84 -10.92
N PRO A 243 -1.76 14.92 -11.85
CA PRO A 243 -0.44 14.29 -11.93
C PRO A 243 0.72 15.26 -12.12
N GLY A 244 0.47 16.42 -12.76
CA GLY A 244 1.46 17.48 -12.96
C GLY A 244 1.51 18.52 -11.85
N SER A 245 0.74 18.35 -10.76
CA SER A 245 0.85 19.22 -9.60
C SER A 245 2.26 19.10 -9.02
N PRO A 246 2.90 20.22 -8.63
CA PRO A 246 4.25 20.20 -8.09
C PRO A 246 4.36 19.19 -6.95
N VAL A 247 5.43 18.40 -6.96
CA VAL A 247 5.84 17.65 -5.77
C VAL A 247 6.31 18.69 -4.76
N ALA A 248 5.39 19.18 -3.93
CA ALA A 248 5.73 20.18 -2.95
C ALA A 248 6.78 19.60 -1.99
N GLU A 249 7.86 20.33 -1.77
CA GLU A 249 8.86 20.03 -0.74
C GLU A 249 8.57 20.96 0.43
N GLY A 250 7.94 20.44 1.49
CA GLY A 250 7.64 21.23 2.68
C GLY A 250 6.70 20.54 3.68
N PRO A 251 6.55 21.10 4.89
CA PRO A 251 5.63 20.59 5.90
C PRO A 251 4.18 20.57 5.38
N GLY A 252 3.60 19.38 5.25
CA GLY A 252 2.22 19.20 4.76
C GLY A 252 2.07 18.93 3.28
N ALA A 253 3.17 18.81 2.53
CA ALA A 253 3.13 18.23 1.21
C ALA A 253 2.96 16.71 1.29
N VAL A 254 2.10 16.16 0.43
CA VAL A 254 1.93 14.70 0.29
C VAL A 254 3.23 14.13 -0.27
N SER A 255 3.96 13.38 0.55
CA SER A 255 5.21 12.73 0.16
C SER A 255 4.98 11.74 -0.97
N LEU A 256 6.04 11.40 -1.71
CA LEU A 256 5.96 10.39 -2.77
C LEU A 256 5.47 9.03 -2.23
N ALA A 257 5.88 8.68 -1.02
CA ALA A 257 5.44 7.46 -0.34
C ALA A 257 3.93 7.49 -0.03
N GLU A 258 3.38 8.63 0.38
CA GLU A 258 1.94 8.79 0.59
C GLU A 258 1.17 8.73 -0.74
N ARG A 259 1.68 9.37 -1.80
CA ARG A 259 1.10 9.26 -3.15
C ARG A 259 1.05 7.80 -3.62
N ALA A 260 2.13 7.05 -3.43
CA ALA A 260 2.17 5.62 -3.75
C ALA A 260 1.10 4.83 -2.99
N ARG A 261 0.86 5.14 -1.71
CA ARG A 261 -0.20 4.49 -0.93
C ARG A 261 -1.59 4.85 -1.43
N LEU A 262 -1.86 6.13 -1.72
CA LEU A 262 -3.16 6.59 -2.26
C LEU A 262 -3.46 5.96 -3.63
N LEU A 263 -2.44 5.87 -4.49
CA LEU A 263 -2.54 5.17 -5.78
C LEU A 263 -2.98 3.71 -5.62
N GLY A 264 -2.58 3.06 -4.52
CA GLY A 264 -3.00 1.70 -4.17
C GLY A 264 -4.50 1.51 -4.07
N ALA A 265 -5.25 2.55 -3.68
CA ALA A 265 -6.71 2.53 -3.56
C ALA A 265 -7.44 2.83 -4.89
N LEU A 266 -6.74 3.32 -5.92
CA LEU A 266 -7.34 3.56 -7.24
C LEU A 266 -7.44 2.26 -8.06
N PRO A 267 -8.46 2.13 -8.94
CA PRO A 267 -8.50 1.08 -9.95
C PRO A 267 -7.22 1.03 -10.78
N THR A 268 -6.82 -0.17 -11.20
CA THR A 268 -5.54 -0.41 -11.88
C THR A 268 -5.31 0.46 -13.12
N GLY A 269 -6.34 0.66 -13.95
CA GLY A 269 -6.24 1.50 -15.15
C GLY A 269 -6.02 2.98 -14.81
N GLU A 270 -6.84 3.52 -13.90
CA GLU A 270 -6.72 4.91 -13.47
C GLU A 270 -5.38 5.20 -12.79
N ARG A 271 -4.90 4.26 -11.98
CA ARG A 271 -3.57 4.32 -11.36
C ARG A 271 -2.47 4.43 -12.42
N ALA A 272 -2.54 3.59 -13.46
CA ALA A 272 -1.57 3.61 -14.54
C ALA A 272 -1.60 4.94 -15.31
N ASP A 273 -2.79 5.47 -15.59
CA ASP A 273 -2.96 6.77 -16.27
C ASP A 273 -2.41 7.93 -15.43
N TRP A 274 -2.69 7.92 -14.11
CA TRP A 274 -2.16 8.95 -13.21
C TRP A 274 -0.63 8.91 -13.16
N VAL A 275 -0.03 7.73 -13.00
CA VAL A 275 1.43 7.57 -12.98
C VAL A 275 2.06 7.93 -14.32
N ALA A 276 1.41 7.60 -15.45
CA ALA A 276 1.85 8.02 -16.77
C ALA A 276 1.90 9.56 -16.89
N GLY A 277 0.85 10.24 -16.44
CA GLY A 277 0.79 11.71 -16.39
C GLY A 277 1.87 12.31 -15.48
N PHE A 278 2.13 11.67 -14.34
CA PHE A 278 3.18 12.10 -13.41
C PHE A 278 4.56 12.01 -14.04
N ILE A 279 4.87 10.89 -14.71
CA ILE A 279 6.14 10.68 -15.43
C ILE A 279 6.29 11.67 -16.57
N ALA A 280 5.21 11.95 -17.31
CA ALA A 280 5.24 12.94 -18.38
C ALA A 280 5.54 14.36 -17.86
N ALA A 281 5.07 14.71 -16.66
CA ALA A 281 5.28 16.02 -16.06
C ALA A 281 6.63 16.17 -15.32
N HIS A 282 7.07 15.13 -14.61
CA HIS A 282 8.20 15.19 -13.68
C HIS A 282 9.41 14.33 -14.09
N GLY A 283 9.27 13.50 -15.12
CA GLY A 283 10.30 12.56 -15.53
C GLY A 283 10.42 11.34 -14.60
N LEU A 284 11.57 10.66 -14.68
CA LEU A 284 11.75 9.35 -14.05
C LEU A 284 12.36 9.38 -12.64
N SER A 285 13.12 10.42 -12.28
CA SER A 285 13.94 10.44 -11.07
C SER A 285 13.17 10.10 -9.79
N ASP A 286 11.93 10.59 -9.68
CA ASP A 286 11.06 10.38 -8.51
C ASP A 286 9.90 9.41 -8.79
N SER A 287 9.96 8.63 -9.87
CA SER A 287 8.81 7.79 -10.29
C SER A 287 8.87 6.35 -9.78
N PHE A 288 10.02 5.90 -9.25
CA PHE A 288 10.24 4.48 -8.93
C PHE A 288 9.19 3.91 -7.96
N GLN A 289 8.91 4.61 -6.86
CA GLN A 289 7.93 4.15 -5.87
C GLN A 289 6.51 4.09 -6.45
N LEU A 290 6.16 5.02 -7.35
CA LEU A 290 4.84 5.06 -7.99
C LEU A 290 4.69 3.95 -9.02
N LEU A 291 5.73 3.74 -9.85
CA LEU A 291 5.79 2.65 -10.83
C LEU A 291 5.65 1.28 -10.17
N ALA A 292 6.26 1.09 -9.00
CA ALA A 292 6.15 -0.15 -8.23
C ALA A 292 4.71 -0.48 -7.76
N THR A 293 3.78 0.49 -7.79
CA THR A 293 2.36 0.27 -7.45
C THR A 293 1.50 -0.15 -8.65
N CYS A 294 2.01 -0.02 -9.87
CA CYS A 294 1.26 -0.31 -11.09
C CYS A 294 1.30 -1.81 -11.42
N ALA A 295 0.15 -2.38 -11.78
CA ALA A 295 0.08 -3.78 -12.18
C ALA A 295 0.84 -4.01 -13.50
N ALA A 296 1.52 -5.15 -13.59
CA ALA A 296 2.12 -5.60 -14.84
C ALA A 296 1.08 -6.37 -15.69
N PRO A 297 1.16 -6.31 -17.04
CA PRO A 297 2.10 -5.49 -17.80
C PRO A 297 1.70 -4.00 -17.84
N TRP A 298 2.69 -3.10 -17.93
CA TRP A 298 2.53 -1.68 -18.15
C TRP A 298 2.21 -1.44 -19.64
N THR A 299 0.92 -1.43 -19.94
CA THR A 299 0.37 -1.24 -21.28
C THR A 299 -0.01 0.22 -21.53
N GLY A 300 -0.27 0.56 -22.80
CA GLY A 300 -0.91 1.82 -23.18
C GLY A 300 -0.15 3.07 -22.69
N PRO A 301 -0.83 4.06 -22.08
CA PRO A 301 -0.22 5.33 -21.68
C PRO A 301 0.99 5.17 -20.74
N LEU A 302 0.94 4.22 -19.80
CA LEU A 302 2.02 4.01 -18.83
C LEU A 302 3.29 3.48 -19.50
N GLY A 303 3.16 2.45 -20.34
CA GLY A 303 4.30 1.90 -21.08
C GLY A 303 4.95 2.96 -21.96
N ALA A 304 4.12 3.72 -22.69
CA ALA A 304 4.59 4.81 -23.54
C ALA A 304 5.33 5.89 -22.75
N ALA A 305 4.77 6.35 -21.62
CA ALA A 305 5.38 7.38 -20.78
C ALA A 305 6.76 6.96 -20.24
N VAL A 306 6.93 5.69 -19.85
CA VAL A 306 8.22 5.17 -19.39
C VAL A 306 9.25 5.19 -20.53
N VAL A 307 8.90 4.71 -21.73
CA VAL A 307 9.80 4.70 -22.88
C VAL A 307 10.16 6.13 -23.31
N ASP A 308 9.20 7.05 -23.32
CA ASP A 308 9.44 8.46 -23.65
C ASP A 308 10.35 9.15 -22.64
N ALA A 309 10.15 8.88 -21.35
CA ALA A 309 10.98 9.48 -20.32
C ALA A 309 12.40 8.92 -20.30
N LEU A 310 12.60 7.62 -20.60
CA LEU A 310 13.93 7.04 -20.83
C LEU A 310 14.62 7.66 -22.06
N THR A 311 13.86 7.85 -23.15
CA THR A 311 14.36 8.51 -24.37
C THR A 311 14.76 9.96 -24.09
N THR A 312 13.97 10.67 -23.28
CA THR A 312 14.26 12.04 -22.86
C THR A 312 15.50 12.09 -21.98
N ALA A 313 15.65 11.16 -21.03
CA ALA A 313 16.85 11.04 -20.20
C ALA A 313 18.12 10.80 -21.03
N ARG A 314 18.04 9.95 -22.07
CA ARG A 314 19.13 9.78 -23.05
C ARG A 314 19.48 11.09 -23.75
N ARG A 315 18.48 11.80 -24.30
CA ARG A 315 18.69 13.07 -25.02
C ARG A 315 19.27 14.17 -24.14
N ALA A 316 18.91 14.18 -22.86
CA ALA A 316 19.44 15.11 -21.88
C ALA A 316 20.89 14.79 -21.44
N GLY A 317 21.50 13.72 -21.96
CA GLY A 317 22.85 13.30 -21.58
C GLY A 317 22.93 12.63 -20.21
N GLY A 318 21.80 12.17 -19.66
CA GLY A 318 21.77 11.40 -18.41
C GLY A 318 22.56 10.10 -18.53
N TYR A 319 22.91 9.51 -17.39
CA TYR A 319 23.59 8.21 -17.36
C TYR A 319 22.58 7.07 -17.16
N PRO A 320 22.65 5.96 -17.93
CA PRO A 320 21.68 4.86 -17.79
C PRO A 320 21.62 4.24 -16.40
N TRP A 321 22.76 4.13 -15.70
CA TRP A 321 22.83 3.52 -14.36
C TRP A 321 22.12 4.34 -13.28
N SER A 322 21.94 5.65 -13.48
CA SER A 322 21.09 6.49 -12.63
C SER A 322 19.61 6.04 -12.64
N TYR A 323 19.21 5.29 -13.68
CA TYR A 323 17.86 4.74 -13.84
C TYR A 323 17.82 3.21 -13.70
N SER A 324 18.87 2.58 -13.16
CA SER A 324 18.98 1.12 -13.05
C SER A 324 17.80 0.45 -12.36
N GLY A 325 17.27 1.07 -11.28
CA GLY A 325 16.06 0.57 -10.60
C GLY A 325 14.83 0.57 -11.51
N ILE A 326 14.64 1.64 -12.30
CA ILE A 326 13.53 1.77 -13.24
C ILE A 326 13.69 0.84 -14.43
N MET A 327 14.91 0.69 -14.95
CA MET A 327 15.23 -0.29 -16.01
C MET A 327 14.90 -1.71 -15.55
N GLY A 328 15.28 -2.09 -14.31
CA GLY A 328 14.94 -3.40 -13.76
C GLY A 328 13.43 -3.60 -13.54
N LEU A 329 12.65 -2.54 -13.27
CA LEU A 329 11.20 -2.62 -13.30
C LEU A 329 10.68 -2.77 -14.73
N ALA A 330 11.16 -1.95 -15.68
CA ALA A 330 10.73 -1.99 -17.08
C ALA A 330 10.98 -3.37 -17.72
N GLU A 331 12.12 -4.01 -17.45
CA GLU A 331 12.42 -5.37 -17.91
C GLU A 331 11.35 -6.40 -17.51
N ARG A 332 10.77 -6.27 -16.31
CA ARG A 332 9.78 -7.19 -15.75
C ARG A 332 8.33 -6.78 -16.04
N CYS A 333 8.08 -5.48 -16.10
CA CYS A 333 6.74 -4.93 -16.05
C CYS A 333 6.31 -4.31 -17.37
N LEU A 334 7.20 -3.81 -18.23
CA LEU A 334 6.80 -3.22 -19.51
C LEU A 334 6.10 -4.25 -20.40
N ASP A 335 5.09 -3.80 -21.15
CA ASP A 335 4.45 -4.62 -22.18
C ASP A 335 5.49 -5.04 -23.24
N PRO A 336 5.61 -6.35 -23.55
CA PRO A 336 6.46 -6.81 -24.63
C PRO A 336 6.24 -6.10 -25.98
N ALA A 337 5.03 -5.58 -26.26
CA ALA A 337 4.73 -4.81 -27.47
C ALA A 337 5.61 -3.55 -27.65
N GLU A 338 6.15 -2.99 -26.56
CA GLU A 338 7.06 -1.83 -26.60
C GLU A 338 8.45 -2.17 -27.18
N ALA A 339 8.78 -3.46 -27.35
CA ALA A 339 10.06 -3.89 -27.94
C ALA A 339 10.29 -3.31 -29.34
N THR A 340 9.24 -3.16 -30.16
CA THR A 340 9.37 -2.56 -31.51
C THR A 340 9.77 -1.09 -31.43
N ARG A 341 9.20 -0.35 -30.47
CA ARG A 341 9.53 1.07 -30.26
C ARG A 341 10.96 1.24 -29.74
N LEU A 342 11.36 0.43 -28.76
CA LEU A 342 12.72 0.44 -28.22
C LEU A 342 13.78 0.04 -29.26
N ALA A 343 13.47 -0.93 -30.12
CA ALA A 343 14.37 -1.34 -31.21
C ALA A 343 14.65 -0.22 -32.24
N ALA A 344 13.76 0.76 -32.38
CA ALA A 344 14.03 1.93 -33.20
C ALA A 344 15.11 2.84 -32.58
N LEU A 345 15.21 2.86 -31.24
CA LEU A 345 16.16 3.67 -30.48
C LEU A 345 17.56 3.07 -30.42
N THR A 346 17.73 1.79 -30.73
CA THR A 346 19.04 1.11 -30.78
C THR A 346 19.73 1.26 -32.14
N ARG A 347 19.08 1.88 -33.12
CA ARG A 347 19.70 2.12 -34.43
C ARG A 347 20.88 3.08 -34.27
N PRO A 348 22.04 2.78 -34.89
CA PRO A 348 23.19 3.66 -34.80
C PRO A 348 22.83 5.03 -35.38
N GLU A 349 23.01 6.07 -34.58
CA GLU A 349 22.95 7.45 -35.06
C GLU A 349 24.16 7.71 -35.98
N PRO A 350 24.03 8.57 -37.00
CA PRO A 350 25.18 8.95 -37.83
C PRO A 350 26.32 9.49 -36.96
N PRO A 351 27.58 9.18 -37.30
CA PRO A 351 28.72 9.56 -36.47
C PRO A 351 28.75 11.08 -36.27
N VAL A 352 28.73 11.50 -35.00
CA VAL A 352 28.98 12.90 -34.63
C VAL A 352 30.46 13.18 -34.83
N LEU A 353 30.82 14.17 -35.64
CA LEU A 353 32.19 14.67 -35.72
C LEU A 353 32.54 15.27 -34.34
N ASP A 354 33.60 14.76 -33.69
CA ASP A 354 34.04 15.13 -32.34
C ASP A 354 32.98 14.95 -31.23
N PRO A 355 32.65 13.69 -30.85
CA PRO A 355 31.76 13.45 -29.72
C PRO A 355 32.40 13.96 -28.43
N PRO A 356 31.62 14.57 -27.52
CA PRO A 356 32.15 15.03 -26.24
C PRO A 356 32.68 13.83 -25.43
N ALA A 357 33.79 14.02 -24.71
CA ALA A 357 34.50 12.96 -23.99
C ALA A 357 33.65 12.24 -22.93
N ASN A 358 32.50 12.81 -22.55
CA ASN A 358 31.52 12.27 -21.61
C ASN A 358 30.24 11.75 -22.28
N SER A 359 30.27 11.43 -23.59
CA SER A 359 29.10 10.91 -24.30
C SER A 359 28.59 9.61 -23.67
N THR A 360 27.29 9.61 -23.33
CA THR A 360 26.60 8.44 -22.73
C THR A 360 25.84 7.61 -23.77
N THR A 361 25.88 8.00 -25.05
CA THR A 361 25.06 7.42 -26.12
C THR A 361 25.28 5.92 -26.28
N ALA A 362 26.54 5.45 -26.28
CA ALA A 362 26.85 4.03 -26.40
C ALA A 362 26.24 3.21 -25.24
N TYR A 363 26.35 3.71 -24.00
CA TYR A 363 25.77 3.06 -22.83
C TYR A 363 24.23 2.99 -22.90
N TRP A 364 23.58 4.03 -23.44
CA TRP A 364 22.13 4.02 -23.66
C TRP A 364 21.71 3.05 -24.76
N THR A 365 22.47 2.95 -25.85
CA THR A 365 22.24 1.96 -26.91
C THR A 365 22.30 0.55 -26.33
N ASP A 366 23.37 0.20 -25.60
CA ASP A 366 23.51 -1.10 -24.95
C ASP A 366 22.37 -1.39 -23.97
N ALA A 367 21.95 -0.39 -23.19
CA ALA A 367 20.86 -0.53 -22.23
C ALA A 367 19.51 -0.80 -22.93
N PHE A 368 19.21 -0.10 -24.02
CA PHE A 368 18.00 -0.34 -24.81
C PHE A 368 18.05 -1.65 -25.59
N GLU A 369 19.22 -2.10 -26.04
CA GLU A 369 19.38 -3.42 -26.66
C GLU A 369 19.06 -4.55 -25.67
N ARG A 370 19.59 -4.47 -24.45
CA ARG A 370 19.29 -5.44 -23.38
C ARG A 370 17.80 -5.47 -23.04
N LEU A 371 17.19 -4.30 -22.83
CA LEU A 371 15.77 -4.19 -22.53
C LEU A 371 14.92 -4.78 -23.66
N THR A 372 15.23 -4.44 -24.92
CA THR A 372 14.55 -4.99 -26.11
C THR A 372 14.66 -6.51 -26.18
N GLY A 373 15.86 -7.06 -25.91
CA GLY A 373 16.09 -8.50 -25.88
C GLY A 373 15.24 -9.20 -24.82
N THR A 374 15.17 -8.64 -23.61
CA THR A 374 14.34 -9.17 -22.51
C THR A 374 12.86 -9.16 -22.87
N LEU A 375 12.35 -8.09 -23.47
CA LEU A 375 10.93 -8.00 -23.86
C LEU A 375 10.57 -9.02 -24.95
N ARG A 376 11.42 -9.19 -25.97
CA ARG A 376 11.22 -10.22 -27.01
C ARG A 376 11.26 -11.64 -26.44
N LEU A 377 12.13 -11.90 -25.48
CA LEU A 377 12.16 -13.19 -24.79
C LEU A 377 10.84 -13.44 -24.02
N ARG A 378 10.35 -12.43 -23.28
CA ARG A 378 9.07 -12.50 -22.56
C ARG A 378 7.90 -12.73 -23.52
N GLU A 379 7.88 -12.04 -24.67
CA GLU A 379 6.89 -12.25 -25.72
C GLU A 379 6.90 -13.70 -26.22
N ALA A 380 8.07 -14.23 -26.55
CA ALA A 380 8.22 -15.62 -27.00
C ALA A 380 7.76 -16.63 -25.94
N MET A 381 8.12 -16.42 -24.66
CA MET A 381 7.66 -17.26 -23.56
C MET A 381 6.13 -17.22 -23.41
N HIS A 382 5.52 -16.04 -23.49
CA HIS A 382 4.07 -15.90 -23.39
C HIS A 382 3.36 -16.59 -24.56
N ALA A 383 3.90 -16.46 -25.78
CA ALA A 383 3.36 -17.14 -26.96
C ALA A 383 3.40 -18.68 -26.82
N GLU A 384 4.48 -19.24 -26.28
CA GLU A 384 4.58 -20.68 -26.04
C GLU A 384 3.64 -21.16 -24.92
N LEU A 385 3.48 -20.39 -23.84
CA LEU A 385 2.59 -20.73 -22.72
C LEU A 385 1.10 -20.63 -23.04
N THR A 386 0.73 -19.76 -23.98
CA THR A 386 -0.68 -19.55 -24.40
C THR A 386 -1.08 -20.36 -25.62
N ARG A 387 -0.15 -21.09 -26.22
CA ARG A 387 -0.43 -21.99 -27.33
C ARG A 387 -1.35 -23.11 -26.87
N ALA A 388 -2.46 -23.33 -27.58
CA ALA A 388 -3.33 -24.47 -27.31
C ALA A 388 -2.53 -25.77 -27.50
N PRO A 389 -2.69 -26.78 -26.62
CA PRO A 389 -2.06 -28.07 -26.81
C PRO A 389 -2.51 -28.68 -28.14
N VAL A 390 -1.54 -29.07 -28.97
CA VAL A 390 -1.74 -29.67 -30.30
C VAL A 390 -2.31 -31.07 -30.19
#